data_AF-D1AFH4-F1
#
_entry.id   AF-D1AFH4-F1
#
_cell.length_a   1.000
_cell.length_b   1.000
_cell.length_c   1.000
_cell.angle_alpha   90.00
_cell.angle_beta   90.00
_cell.angle_gamma   90.00
#
_symmetry.space_group_name_H-M   'P 1'
#
loop_
_entity.id
_entity.type
_entity.pdbx_description
1 polymer ?
#
loop_
_entity_poly.entity_id
_entity_poly.type
_entity_poly.pdbx_seq_one_letter_code
_entity_poly.pdbx_strand_id
1 'polypeptide(L)' 'MKKMILPLLMCLFVSHGLLAAPKLKSGKKTESQKMQAEIDRIEKRVNEINNNIEAYKENEKKLDELEVKYEETVTDLRLK' A
#
# COMPACT_ATOMS: atom_id res chain seq x y z
N MET A 1 38.24 48.97 46.14
CA MET A 1 37.65 47.78 46.80
C MET A 1 36.24 47.54 46.26
N LYS A 2 36.08 46.52 45.43
CA LYS A 2 34.93 45.60 45.31
C LYS A 2 35.20 44.76 44.07
N LYS A 3 35.79 43.59 44.28
CA LYS A 3 35.86 42.53 43.28
C LYS A 3 34.41 42.07 43.07
N MET A 4 33.89 42.18 41.87
CA MET A 4 32.76 41.37 41.45
C MET A 4 33.22 40.53 40.27
N ILE A 5 33.93 39.47 40.64
CA ILE A 5 34.04 38.26 39.85
C ILE A 5 32.63 37.69 39.79
N LEU A 6 32.00 37.73 38.61
CA LEU A 6 31.18 36.61 38.15
C LEU A 6 30.88 36.70 36.64
N PRO A 7 31.84 36.42 35.73
CA PRO A 7 31.49 36.01 34.37
C PRO A 7 31.15 34.50 34.36
N LEU A 8 30.33 34.04 35.31
CA LEU A 8 29.97 32.63 35.51
C LEU A 8 28.45 32.44 35.59
N LEU A 9 27.69 33.27 34.86
CA LEU A 9 26.26 33.08 34.64
C LEU A 9 25.90 33.24 33.15
N MET A 10 26.82 32.86 32.27
CA MET A 10 26.60 32.76 30.82
C MET A 10 26.83 31.34 30.27
N CYS A 11 27.00 30.33 31.14
CA CYS A 11 27.31 28.95 30.73
C CYS A 11 26.31 27.88 31.18
N LEU A 12 25.07 28.23 31.57
CA LEU A 12 24.08 27.24 32.04
C LEU A 12 22.74 27.20 31.28
N PHE A 13 22.65 27.77 30.08
CA PHE A 13 21.48 27.53 29.20
C PHE A 13 21.86 26.93 27.84
N VAL A 14 22.94 26.15 27.79
CA VAL A 14 23.15 25.16 26.72
C VAL A 14 22.89 23.79 27.32
N SER A 15 21.63 23.47 27.55
CA SER A 15 21.19 22.09 27.77
C SER A 15 19.67 21.97 27.69
N HIS A 16 19.21 21.43 26.56
CA HIS A 16 17.99 20.62 26.41
C HIS A 16 16.63 21.35 26.46
N GLY A 17 16.45 22.35 25.60
CA GLY A 17 15.13 22.65 25.05
C GLY A 17 14.86 21.71 23.89
N LEU A 18 14.35 20.52 24.20
CA LEU A 18 13.79 19.56 23.25
C LEU A 18 12.79 20.33 22.36
N LEU A 19 13.19 20.74 21.16
CA LEU A 19 12.27 21.18 20.11
C LEU A 19 11.50 19.93 19.67
N ALA A 20 10.59 19.47 20.53
CA ALA A 20 9.49 18.63 20.13
C ALA A 20 8.71 19.48 19.11
N ALA A 21 9.00 19.23 17.83
CA ALA A 21 8.18 19.74 16.74
C ALA A 21 6.72 19.48 17.12
N PRO A 22 5.83 20.48 17.07
CA PRO A 22 4.43 20.25 17.37
C PRO A 22 3.99 19.12 16.45
N LYS A 23 3.55 18.00 17.02
CA LYS A 23 2.89 16.95 16.25
C LYS A 23 1.71 17.64 15.59
N LEU A 24 1.86 18.01 14.32
CA LEU A 24 0.79 18.51 13.48
C LEU A 24 -0.32 17.48 13.62
N LYS A 25 -1.33 17.79 14.43
CA LYS A 25 -2.57 17.02 14.45
C LYS A 25 -3.02 17.06 13.01
N SER A 26 -2.92 15.94 12.30
CA SER A 26 -3.40 15.84 10.93
C SER A 26 -4.85 16.34 10.99
N GLY A 27 -5.12 17.48 10.36
CA GLY A 27 -6.46 18.05 10.33
C GLY A 27 -7.45 16.97 9.91
N LYS A 28 -8.64 16.96 10.51
CA LYS A 28 -9.70 16.03 10.09
C LYS A 28 -9.84 16.15 8.56
N LYS A 29 -9.76 15.02 7.85
CA LYS A 29 -9.93 14.99 6.40
C LYS A 29 -11.29 15.61 6.05
N THR A 30 -11.31 16.49 5.06
CA THR A 30 -12.57 17.06 4.56
C THR A 30 -13.39 15.95 3.91
N GLU A 31 -14.71 16.14 3.79
CA GLU A 31 -15.58 15.16 3.12
C GLU A 31 -15.17 14.93 1.65
N SER A 32 -14.70 15.98 0.96
CA SER A 32 -14.13 15.85 -0.39
C SER A 32 -12.90 14.94 -0.41
N GLN A 33 -11.99 15.03 0.57
CA GLN A 33 -10.83 14.14 0.66
C GLN A 33 -11.21 12.69 0.97
N LYS A 34 -12.26 12.46 1.76
CA LYS A 34 -12.77 11.11 2.02
C LYS A 34 -13.41 10.51 0.76
N MET A 35 -14.16 11.33 0.02
CA MET A 35 -14.80 10.92 -1.22
C MET A 35 -13.77 10.59 -2.31
N GLN A 36 -12.72 11.40 -2.46
CA GLN A 36 -11.63 11.07 -3.37
C GLN A 36 -10.97 9.74 -3.01
N ALA A 37 -10.66 9.52 -1.73
CA ALA A 37 -10.08 8.26 -1.29
C ALA A 37 -11.02 7.06 -1.52
N GLU A 38 -12.34 7.27 -1.60
CA GLU A 38 -13.30 6.23 -1.95
C GLU A 38 -13.34 5.95 -3.45
N ILE A 39 -13.29 7.00 -4.28
CA ILE A 39 -13.13 6.87 -5.73
C ILE A 39 -11.88 6.06 -6.06
N ASP A 40 -10.73 6.41 -5.45
CA ASP A 40 -9.47 5.70 -5.68
C ASP A 40 -9.57 4.21 -5.29
N ARG A 41 -10.29 3.89 -4.21
CA ARG A 41 -10.54 2.50 -3.79
C ARG A 41 -11.42 1.76 -4.79
N ILE A 42 -12.46 2.41 -5.31
CA ILE A 42 -13.36 1.83 -6.30
C ILE A 42 -12.58 1.55 -7.59
N GLU A 43 -11.79 2.51 -8.07
CA GLU A 43 -10.96 2.34 -9.26
C GLU A 43 -9.99 1.18 -9.13
N LYS A 44 -9.32 1.05 -7.98
CA LYS A 44 -8.46 -0.11 -7.70
C LYS A 44 -9.22 -1.43 -7.79
N ARG A 45 -10.42 -1.51 -7.20
CA ARG A 45 -11.25 -2.73 -7.24
C ARG A 45 -11.73 -3.06 -8.65
N VAL A 46 -12.06 -2.05 -9.45
CA VAL A 46 -12.44 -2.25 -10.86
C VAL A 46 -11.28 -2.86 -11.64
N ASN A 47 -10.06 -2.34 -11.45
CA ASN A 47 -8.86 -2.89 -12.09
C ASN A 47 -8.56 -4.33 -11.65
N GLU A 48 -8.71 -4.63 -10.37
CA GLU A 48 -8.58 -6.00 -9.86
C GLU A 48 -9.61 -6.96 -10.48
N ILE A 49 -10.87 -6.53 -10.61
CA ILE A 49 -11.93 -7.32 -11.26
C ILE A 49 -11.60 -7.57 -12.73
N ASN A 50 -11.15 -6.55 -13.47
CA ASN A 50 -10.79 -6.70 -14.88
C ASN A 50 -9.64 -7.71 -15.05
N ASN A 51 -8.61 -7.63 -14.21
CA ASN A 51 -7.51 -8.60 -14.24
C ASN A 51 -7.99 -10.03 -13.95
N ASN A 52 -8.89 -10.20 -12.98
CA ASN A 52 -9.47 -11.50 -12.67
C ASN A 52 -10.28 -12.05 -13.85
N ILE A 53 -11.06 -11.22 -14.54
CA ILE A 53 -11.83 -11.63 -15.72
C ILE A 53 -10.90 -12.15 -16.82
N GLU A 54 -9.78 -11.47 -17.09
CA GLU A 54 -8.81 -11.94 -18.09
C GLU A 54 -8.15 -13.26 -17.67
N ALA A 55 -7.80 -13.42 -16.39
CA ALA A 55 -7.29 -14.68 -15.88
C ALA A 55 -8.31 -15.83 -16.00
N TYR A 56 -9.60 -15.56 -15.78
CA TYR A 56 -10.65 -16.56 -15.98
C TYR A 56 -10.74 -17.02 -17.42
N LYS A 57 -10.69 -16.10 -18.40
CA LYS A 57 -10.69 -16.44 -19.82
C LYS A 57 -9.48 -17.30 -20.21
N GLU A 58 -8.30 -16.98 -19.69
CA GLU A 58 -7.11 -17.78 -19.95
C GLU A 58 -7.24 -19.20 -19.38
N ASN A 59 -7.82 -19.33 -18.18
CA ASN A 59 -8.04 -20.63 -17.55
C ASN A 59 -9.10 -21.46 -18.29
N GLU A 60 -10.15 -20.83 -18.82
CA GLU A 60 -11.15 -21.49 -19.66
C GLU A 60 -10.49 -22.10 -20.90
N LYS A 61 -9.65 -21.33 -21.60
CA LYS A 61 -8.89 -21.85 -22.74
C LYS A 61 -7.99 -23.04 -22.38
N LYS A 62 -7.30 -22.98 -21.23
CA LYS A 62 -6.47 -24.10 -20.75
C LYS A 62 -7.31 -25.34 -20.43
N LEU A 63 -8.53 -25.16 -19.94
CA LEU A 63 -9.44 -26.25 -19.67
C LEU A 63 -9.86 -26.94 -20.97
N ASP A 64 -10.22 -26.18 -22.00
CA ASP A 64 -10.55 -26.71 -23.33
C ASP A 64 -9.36 -27.51 -23.91
N GLU A 65 -8.14 -26.97 -23.81
CA GLU A 65 -6.93 -27.67 -24.26
C GLU A 65 -6.66 -28.98 -23.50
N LEU A 66 -7.00 -29.03 -22.21
CA LEU A 66 -6.88 -30.25 -21.40
C LEU A 66 -7.95 -31.28 -21.75
N GLU A 67 -9.17 -30.84 -22.04
CA GLU A 67 -10.26 -31.72 -22.47
C GLU A 67 -9.89 -32.42 -23.78
N VAL A 68 -9.40 -31.66 -24.77
CA VAL A 68 -8.92 -32.24 -26.04
C VAL A 68 -7.81 -33.27 -25.81
N LYS A 69 -6.78 -32.94 -25.01
CA LYS A 69 -5.69 -33.88 -24.71
C LYS A 69 -6.17 -35.14 -24.00
N TYR A 70 -7.17 -35.01 -23.13
CA TYR A 70 -7.78 -36.14 -22.45
C TYR A 70 -8.52 -37.04 -23.43
N GLU A 71 -9.31 -36.48 -24.34
CA GLU A 71 -10.02 -37.22 -25.38
C GLU A 71 -9.06 -37.97 -26.32
N GLU A 72 -7.97 -37.32 -26.76
CA GLU A 72 -6.91 -37.92 -27.56
C GLU A 72 -6.29 -39.11 -26.82
N THR A 73 -5.92 -38.93 -25.55
CA THR A 73 -5.31 -39.98 -24.72
C THR A 73 -6.25 -41.17 -24.53
N VAL A 74 -7.54 -40.93 -24.27
CA VAL A 74 -8.55 -41.99 -24.12
C VAL A 74 -8.73 -42.75 -25.42
N THR A 75 -8.74 -42.05 -26.55
CA THR A 75 -8.86 -42.67 -27.88
C THR A 75 -7.66 -43.57 -28.18
N ASP A 76 -6.45 -43.09 -27.94
CA ASP A 76 -5.21 -43.86 -28.12
C ASP A 76 -5.17 -45.13 -27.25
N LEU A 77 -5.67 -45.05 -26.00
CA LEU A 77 -5.75 -46.20 -25.10
C LEU A 77 -6.81 -47.22 -25.52
N ARG A 78 -7.90 -46.80 -26.16
CA ARG A 78 -8.95 -47.71 -26.67
C ARG A 78 -8.56 -48.46 -27.94
N LEU A 79 -7.60 -47.93 -28.70
CA LEU A 79 -7.13 -48.50 -29.96
C LEU A 79 -5.91 -49.43 -29.80
N LYS A 80 -5.40 -49.60 -28.57
CA LYS A 80 -4.34 -50.55 -28.20
C LYS A 80 -4.93 -51.78 -27.53
#